data_AF-A0A2B4F3A1-F1
#
_entry.id   AF-A0A2B4F3A1-F1
#
_cell.length_a   1.000
_cell.length_b   1.000
_cell.length_c   1.000
_cell.angle_alpha   90.00
_cell.angle_beta   90.00
_cell.angle_gamma   90.00
#
_symmetry.space_group_name_H-M   'P 1'
#
loop_
_entity.id
_entity.type
_entity.pdbx_description
1 polymer ?
#
loop_
_entity_poly.entity_id
_entity_poly.type
_entity_poly.pdbx_seq_one_letter_code
_entity_poly.pdbx_strand_id
1 'polypeptide(L)'
;MPKEVINFNGLQWYVDELEGLFVKPEINQMNLKNIFRLPLKNKEIYFNDDIWDFFDPVTIIIGRHSDYNFNFSEVVNSFKTYAKQYILELILIKLLRFSTIKRRYMCLMKFMNFLNDKLIDDYKLFSHSLFKQYIEEVCKNVSESSKSFQIKVVVAFLKKIEFYDRKVNFKYIYKFLLSTINQQRIQAEIENRKTTLIPEDILNCIIKAALDSILDDNQDKISKRAACMIVLLSQTGMRVGELRLLEANQIEEVNIFNGNEKVSYLKFITYKTITGESYAWTKTFLTQHALLAYNTLVEMTKEDRKRKTHLIC
;
A
#
# COMPACT_ATOMS: atom_id res chain seq x y z
N MET A 1 -27.24 -28.80 -29.72
CA MET A 1 -25.83 -28.35 -29.65
C MET A 1 -25.52 -27.98 -28.21
N PRO A 2 -24.65 -28.71 -27.52
CA PRO A 2 -24.18 -28.32 -26.20
C PRO A 2 -23.30 -27.08 -26.35
N LYS A 3 -23.61 -26.00 -25.65
CA LYS A 3 -22.69 -24.88 -25.49
C LYS A 3 -21.55 -25.36 -24.61
N GLU A 4 -20.34 -25.36 -25.17
CA GLU A 4 -19.11 -25.61 -24.42
C GLU A 4 -19.08 -24.70 -23.19
N VAL A 5 -18.97 -25.34 -22.02
CA VAL A 5 -18.68 -24.68 -20.76
C VAL A 5 -17.21 -24.29 -20.83
N ILE A 6 -16.94 -23.00 -21.02
CA ILE A 6 -15.58 -22.49 -20.86
C ILE A 6 -15.27 -22.49 -19.35
N ASN A 7 -14.43 -23.44 -18.96
CA ASN A 7 -13.92 -23.61 -17.62
C ASN A 7 -12.77 -22.61 -17.39
N PHE A 8 -13.03 -21.54 -16.64
CA PHE A 8 -12.00 -20.58 -16.20
C PHE A 8 -11.46 -20.98 -14.81
N ASN A 9 -10.75 -22.09 -14.75
CA ASN A 9 -9.81 -22.36 -13.65
C ASN A 9 -8.45 -21.78 -14.03
N GLY A 10 -8.08 -20.64 -13.43
CA GLY A 10 -6.73 -20.08 -13.59
C GLY A 10 -6.60 -18.64 -13.14
N LEU A 11 -6.42 -18.44 -11.83
CA LEU A 11 -5.89 -17.23 -11.18
C LEU A 11 -6.66 -15.92 -11.44
N GLN A 12 -7.70 -15.72 -10.64
CA GLN A 12 -8.21 -14.40 -10.30
C GLN A 12 -7.15 -13.68 -9.46
N TRP A 13 -6.31 -12.85 -10.07
CA TRP A 13 -5.41 -11.95 -9.31
C TRP A 13 -6.26 -10.85 -8.65
N TYR A 14 -6.87 -11.22 -7.53
CA TYR A 14 -7.50 -10.30 -6.60
C TYR A 14 -6.41 -9.78 -5.67
N VAL A 15 -5.94 -8.55 -5.87
CA VAL A 15 -5.29 -7.79 -4.78
C VAL A 15 -6.28 -6.76 -4.25
N ASP A 16 -7.50 -7.22 -3.94
CA ASP A 16 -8.16 -6.76 -2.74
C ASP A 16 -7.88 -7.83 -1.69
N GLU A 17 -6.78 -7.66 -0.95
CA GLU A 17 -6.41 -8.48 0.23
C GLU A 17 -7.62 -8.72 1.15
N LEU A 18 -8.59 -7.80 1.13
CA LEU A 18 -9.84 -7.84 1.89
C LEU A 18 -10.91 -8.80 1.32
N GLU A 19 -11.00 -8.99 0.00
CA GLU A 19 -12.00 -9.90 -0.60
C GLU A 19 -11.67 -11.38 -0.33
N GLY A 20 -10.38 -11.70 -0.20
CA GLY A 20 -9.91 -13.02 0.25
C GLY A 20 -10.13 -13.27 1.73
N LEU A 21 -10.07 -12.23 2.57
CA LEU A 21 -10.11 -12.37 4.03
C LEU A 21 -11.51 -12.31 4.63
N PHE A 22 -12.44 -11.52 4.07
CA PHE A 22 -13.74 -11.25 4.66
C PHE A 22 -14.91 -11.93 3.92
N VAL A 23 -15.94 -12.34 4.67
CA VAL A 23 -17.22 -12.74 4.10
C VAL A 23 -17.94 -11.47 3.65
N LYS A 24 -18.29 -11.33 2.36
CA LYS A 24 -19.00 -10.15 1.82
C LYS A 24 -20.30 -9.92 2.60
N PRO A 25 -20.40 -8.90 3.46
CA PRO A 25 -21.66 -8.57 4.09
C PRO A 25 -22.49 -7.67 3.17
N GLU A 26 -23.80 -7.65 3.36
CA GLU A 26 -24.60 -6.47 3.00
C GLU A 26 -24.21 -5.34 3.97
N ILE A 27 -23.12 -4.63 3.65
CA ILE A 27 -22.37 -3.72 4.55
C ILE A 27 -23.19 -2.51 5.04
N ASN A 28 -24.36 -2.24 4.45
CA ASN A 28 -25.04 -0.97 4.65
C ASN A 28 -25.58 -0.71 6.07
N GLN A 29 -25.61 -1.69 6.98
CA GLN A 29 -26.09 -1.48 8.35
C GLN A 29 -25.41 -2.34 9.44
N MET A 30 -24.09 -2.59 9.35
CA MET A 30 -23.42 -3.24 10.49
C MET A 30 -23.37 -2.29 11.70
N ASN A 31 -24.24 -2.54 12.69
CA ASN A 31 -24.06 -2.03 14.03
C ASN A 31 -22.85 -2.72 14.66
N LEU A 32 -21.65 -2.15 14.44
CA LEU A 32 -20.36 -2.67 14.93
C LEU A 32 -20.33 -2.89 16.45
N LYS A 33 -21.34 -2.43 17.20
CA LYS A 33 -21.49 -2.68 18.64
C LYS A 33 -21.77 -4.15 19.00
N ASN A 34 -22.26 -4.96 18.05
CA ASN A 34 -22.68 -6.35 18.31
C ASN A 34 -21.79 -7.41 17.65
N ILE A 35 -20.65 -7.02 17.06
CA ILE A 35 -19.72 -7.97 16.44
C ILE A 35 -18.90 -8.61 17.55
N PHE A 36 -19.25 -9.84 17.94
CA PHE A 36 -18.43 -10.64 18.86
C PHE A 36 -17.22 -11.24 18.14
N ARG A 37 -17.46 -11.82 16.95
CA ARG A 37 -16.45 -12.42 16.06
C ARG A 37 -16.38 -11.66 14.75
N LEU A 38 -15.17 -11.31 14.30
CA LEU A 38 -14.97 -10.62 13.03
C LEU A 38 -15.31 -11.54 11.84
N PRO A 39 -15.88 -11.03 10.74
CA PRO A 39 -16.39 -11.84 9.62
C PRO A 39 -15.28 -12.32 8.69
N LEU A 40 -14.34 -13.12 9.20
CA LEU A 40 -13.19 -13.67 8.48
C LEU A 40 -13.45 -15.09 7.97
N LYS A 41 -12.90 -15.44 6.80
CA LYS A 41 -13.09 -16.77 6.18
C LYS A 41 -12.30 -17.88 6.88
N ASN A 42 -11.03 -17.64 7.22
CA ASN A 42 -10.08 -18.68 7.62
C ASN A 42 -9.45 -18.45 9.02
N LYS A 43 -9.96 -17.49 9.80
CA LYS A 43 -9.39 -17.13 11.10
C LYS A 43 -10.48 -16.72 12.08
N GLU A 44 -10.25 -17.00 13.35
CA GLU A 44 -11.10 -16.54 14.44
C GLU A 44 -10.39 -15.37 15.13
N ILE A 45 -10.99 -14.19 15.01
CA ILE A 45 -10.58 -12.99 15.73
C ILE A 45 -11.84 -12.44 16.37
N TYR A 46 -11.80 -12.18 17.67
CA TYR A 46 -12.91 -11.62 18.41
C TYR A 46 -12.71 -10.12 18.63
N PHE A 47 -13.81 -9.37 18.62
CA PHE A 47 -13.73 -7.92 18.81
C PHE A 47 -13.14 -7.56 20.17
N ASN A 48 -13.41 -8.38 21.20
CA ASN A 48 -12.90 -8.16 22.54
C ASN A 48 -11.41 -8.48 22.68
N ASP A 49 -10.80 -9.23 21.76
CA ASP A 49 -9.38 -9.55 21.79
C ASP A 49 -8.54 -8.28 21.74
N ASP A 50 -7.55 -8.17 22.61
CA ASP A 50 -6.63 -7.04 22.57
C ASP A 50 -5.68 -7.12 21.38
N ILE A 51 -5.44 -8.30 20.81
CA ILE A 51 -4.55 -8.47 19.67
C ILE A 51 -5.36 -8.99 18.48
N TRP A 52 -5.37 -8.23 17.40
CA TRP A 52 -5.90 -8.67 16.11
C TRP A 52 -4.75 -8.90 15.15
N ASP A 53 -4.62 -10.12 14.64
CA ASP A 53 -3.66 -10.46 13.59
C ASP A 53 -4.41 -10.95 12.36
N PHE A 54 -4.44 -10.16 11.30
CA PHE A 54 -5.10 -10.51 10.04
C PHE A 54 -4.17 -11.22 9.04
N PHE A 55 -2.92 -11.50 9.41
CA PHE A 55 -1.99 -12.15 8.50
C PHE A 55 -2.39 -13.60 8.25
N ASP A 56 -2.36 -13.94 6.97
CA ASP A 56 -2.61 -15.26 6.40
C ASP A 56 -1.59 -15.48 5.27
N PRO A 57 -0.60 -16.36 5.47
CA PRO A 57 0.46 -16.60 4.49
C PRO A 57 -0.04 -17.28 3.20
N VAL A 58 -1.29 -17.82 3.19
CA VAL A 58 -1.88 -18.45 2.03
C VAL A 58 -2.48 -17.41 1.07
N THR A 59 -3.11 -16.37 1.62
CA THR A 59 -3.81 -15.34 0.82
C THR A 59 -3.00 -14.07 0.62
N ILE A 60 -2.06 -13.75 1.53
CA ILE A 60 -1.23 -12.55 1.45
C ILE A 60 0.12 -12.89 0.82
N ILE A 61 0.25 -12.56 -0.47
CA ILE A 61 1.46 -12.79 -1.26
C ILE A 61 2.44 -11.60 -1.15
N ILE A 62 1.92 -10.39 -0.90
CA ILE A 62 2.69 -9.14 -0.87
C ILE A 62 2.30 -8.36 0.39
N GLY A 63 3.29 -8.03 1.24
CA GLY A 63 3.06 -7.26 2.46
C GLY A 63 4.01 -7.65 3.59
N ARG A 64 4.09 -6.83 4.65
CA ARG A 64 4.81 -7.19 5.88
C ARG A 64 3.80 -7.69 6.90
N HIS A 65 4.10 -8.78 7.59
CA HIS A 65 3.24 -9.31 8.67
C HIS A 65 2.86 -8.22 9.69
N SER A 66 3.79 -7.33 10.03
CA SER A 66 3.56 -6.20 10.94
C SER A 66 2.39 -5.28 10.55
N ASP A 67 2.04 -5.21 9.27
CA ASP A 67 0.96 -4.36 8.76
C ASP A 67 -0.43 -4.93 9.07
N TYR A 68 -0.51 -6.24 9.35
CA TYR A 68 -1.74 -6.96 9.65
C TYR A 68 -1.98 -7.17 11.15
N ASN A 69 -1.02 -6.79 12.00
CA ASN A 69 -1.11 -6.94 13.44
C ASN A 69 -1.50 -5.62 14.13
N PHE A 70 -2.47 -5.66 15.04
CA PHE A 70 -2.96 -4.53 15.81
C PHE A 70 -3.07 -4.93 17.29
N ASN A 71 -2.37 -4.21 18.17
CA ASN A 71 -2.37 -4.46 19.60
C ASN A 71 -3.06 -3.30 20.36
N PHE A 72 -4.13 -3.60 21.07
CA PHE A 72 -4.93 -2.67 21.83
C PHE A 72 -4.73 -2.80 23.34
N SER A 73 -3.81 -3.65 23.82
CA SER A 73 -3.57 -3.89 25.24
C SER A 73 -3.25 -2.61 26.02
N GLU A 74 -2.44 -1.72 25.44
CA GLU A 74 -2.00 -0.46 26.07
C GLU A 74 -3.00 0.71 25.89
N VAL A 75 -4.13 0.48 25.22
CA VAL A 75 -5.14 1.51 24.99
C VAL A 75 -6.06 1.61 26.20
N VAL A 76 -6.20 2.84 26.73
CA VAL A 76 -7.16 3.18 27.79
C VAL A 76 -8.55 2.61 27.48
N ASN A 77 -9.16 1.97 28.48
CA ASN A 77 -10.44 1.27 28.32
C ASN A 77 -11.56 2.14 27.72
N SER A 78 -11.67 3.42 28.12
CA SER A 78 -12.70 4.33 27.59
C SER A 78 -12.54 4.63 26.09
N PHE A 79 -11.33 4.53 25.55
CA PHE A 79 -11.02 4.77 24.14
C PHE A 79 -10.93 3.49 23.31
N LYS A 80 -10.61 2.35 23.96
CA LYS A 80 -10.29 1.06 23.31
C LYS A 80 -11.39 0.62 22.35
N THR A 81 -12.65 0.66 22.77
CA THR A 81 -13.80 0.27 21.93
C THR A 81 -13.91 1.14 20.68
N TYR A 82 -13.76 2.46 20.82
CA TYR A 82 -13.81 3.38 19.68
C TYR A 82 -12.62 3.19 18.75
N ALA A 83 -11.43 2.90 19.29
CA ALA A 83 -10.24 2.65 18.50
C ALA A 83 -10.40 1.41 17.63
N LYS A 84 -10.89 0.31 18.22
CA LYS A 84 -11.23 -0.92 17.51
C LYS A 84 -12.28 -0.70 16.43
N GLN A 85 -13.35 0.04 16.73
CA GLN A 85 -14.39 0.39 15.74
C GLN A 85 -13.85 1.26 14.61
N TYR A 86 -12.95 2.20 14.90
CA TYR A 86 -12.30 3.03 13.89
C TYR A 86 -11.47 2.17 12.93
N ILE A 87 -10.62 1.27 13.45
CA ILE A 87 -9.82 0.36 12.62
C ILE A 87 -10.72 -0.56 11.78
N LEU A 88 -11.78 -1.10 12.38
CA LEU A 88 -12.70 -1.99 11.68
C LEU A 88 -13.48 -1.28 10.56
N GLU A 89 -13.86 -0.01 10.74
CA GLU A 89 -14.45 0.80 9.66
C GLU A 89 -13.46 1.01 8.51
N LEU A 90 -12.18 1.25 8.80
CA LEU A 90 -11.17 1.40 7.75
C LEU A 90 -10.99 0.12 6.94
N ILE A 91 -11.12 -1.04 7.59
CA ILE A 91 -11.02 -2.37 6.97
C ILE A 91 -12.30 -2.66 6.16
N LEU A 92 -13.47 -2.69 6.80
CA LEU A 92 -14.68 -3.25 6.22
C LEU A 92 -15.46 -2.28 5.33
N ILE A 93 -15.40 -0.98 5.63
CA ILE A 93 -16.23 0.04 4.97
C ILE A 93 -15.40 0.86 3.99
N LYS A 94 -14.22 1.31 4.41
CA LYS A 94 -13.34 2.11 3.55
C LYS A 94 -12.44 1.28 2.66
N LEU A 95 -12.36 -0.03 2.90
CA LEU A 95 -11.59 -0.99 2.12
C LEU A 95 -10.14 -0.52 1.89
N LEU A 96 -9.52 0.06 2.92
CA LEU A 96 -8.15 0.55 2.80
C LEU A 96 -7.15 -0.60 2.85
N ARG A 97 -6.01 -0.44 2.16
CA ARG A 97 -4.88 -1.37 2.27
C ARG A 97 -4.37 -1.45 3.73
N PHE A 98 -4.00 -2.64 4.19
CA PHE A 98 -3.52 -2.86 5.57
C PHE A 98 -2.33 -1.98 5.94
N SER A 99 -1.37 -1.75 5.04
CA SER A 99 -0.25 -0.82 5.25
C SER A 99 -0.71 0.62 5.56
N THR A 100 -1.80 1.07 4.91
CA THR A 100 -2.39 2.40 5.18
C THR A 100 -3.13 2.41 6.50
N ILE A 101 -3.85 1.32 6.82
CA ILE A 101 -4.57 1.18 8.10
C ILE A 101 -3.57 1.13 9.25
N LYS A 102 -2.48 0.35 9.13
CA LYS A 102 -1.40 0.27 10.10
C LYS A 102 -0.80 1.64 10.37
N ARG A 103 -0.53 2.44 9.34
CA ARG A 103 -0.04 3.82 9.52
C ARG A 103 -1.00 4.67 10.35
N ARG A 104 -2.32 4.58 10.09
CA ARG A 104 -3.35 5.29 10.87
C ARG A 104 -3.44 4.76 12.31
N TYR A 105 -3.36 3.45 12.51
CA TYR A 105 -3.31 2.82 13.81
C TYR A 105 -2.09 3.31 14.62
N MET A 106 -0.89 3.36 14.04
CA MET A 106 0.30 3.86 14.71
C MET A 106 0.15 5.33 15.13
N CYS A 107 -0.49 6.16 14.29
CA CYS A 107 -0.85 7.52 14.66
C CYS A 107 -1.81 7.53 15.86
N LEU A 108 -2.83 6.67 15.85
CA LEU A 108 -3.77 6.56 16.97
C LEU A 108 -3.05 6.13 18.25
N MET A 109 -2.12 5.17 18.21
CA MET A 109 -1.37 4.73 19.39
C MET A 109 -0.48 5.83 19.95
N LYS A 110 0.16 6.65 19.11
CA LYS A 110 0.88 7.85 19.58
C LYS A 110 -0.03 8.83 20.32
N PHE A 111 -1.27 8.99 19.86
CA PHE A 111 -2.26 9.80 20.54
C PHE A 111 -2.69 9.16 21.87
N MET A 112 -2.92 7.85 21.91
CA MET A 112 -3.26 7.14 23.16
C MET A 112 -2.14 7.23 24.19
N ASN A 113 -0.89 7.06 23.78
CA ASN A 113 0.27 7.18 24.67
C ASN A 113 0.36 8.59 25.27
N PHE A 114 0.16 9.63 24.45
CA PHE A 114 0.08 10.99 24.97
C PHE A 114 -1.04 11.16 26.01
N LEU A 115 -2.23 10.58 25.78
CA LEU A 115 -3.32 10.65 26.77
C LEU A 115 -2.97 9.91 28.06
N ASN A 116 -2.35 8.73 27.96
CA ASN A 116 -1.83 7.98 29.10
C ASN A 116 -0.82 8.80 29.90
N ASP A 117 0.14 9.44 29.23
CA ASP A 117 1.17 10.27 29.87
C ASP A 117 0.58 11.48 30.62
N LYS A 118 -0.57 11.98 30.13
CA LYS A 118 -1.34 13.06 30.78
C LYS A 118 -2.40 12.56 31.76
N LEU A 119 -2.45 11.26 32.04
CA LEU A 119 -3.41 10.60 32.92
C LEU A 119 -4.87 10.87 32.52
N ILE A 120 -5.13 10.91 31.21
CA ILE A 120 -6.46 11.15 30.64
C ILE A 120 -7.11 9.81 30.33
N ASP A 121 -7.96 9.36 31.23
CA ASP A 121 -8.60 8.05 31.18
C ASP A 121 -10.06 8.07 30.65
N ASP A 122 -10.66 9.26 30.47
CA ASP A 122 -11.97 9.47 29.86
C ASP A 122 -11.88 10.50 28.72
N TYR A 123 -12.43 10.16 27.55
CA TYR A 123 -12.51 11.07 26.39
C TYR A 123 -13.28 12.36 26.66
N LYS A 124 -14.13 12.41 27.68
CA LYS A 124 -14.82 13.64 28.11
C LYS A 124 -13.89 14.67 28.74
N LEU A 125 -12.74 14.24 29.26
CA LEU A 125 -11.71 15.13 29.81
C LEU A 125 -10.85 15.75 28.70
N PHE A 126 -11.01 15.29 27.46
CA PHE A 126 -10.24 15.80 26.34
C PHE A 126 -10.64 17.24 26.00
N SER A 127 -9.71 18.16 26.19
CA SER A 127 -9.94 19.61 26.07
C SER A 127 -9.06 20.27 25.01
N HIS A 128 -9.37 21.53 24.70
CA HIS A 128 -8.60 22.32 23.75
C HIS A 128 -7.14 22.57 24.20
N SER A 129 -6.90 22.78 25.51
CA SER A 129 -5.54 22.98 26.04
C SER A 129 -4.70 21.72 25.92
N LEU A 130 -5.29 20.57 26.24
CA LEU A 130 -4.66 19.26 26.09
C LEU A 130 -4.33 18.97 24.62
N PHE A 131 -5.18 19.43 23.70
CA PHE A 131 -4.90 19.34 22.27
C PHE A 131 -3.68 20.19 21.84
N LYS A 132 -3.55 21.41 22.34
CA LYS A 132 -2.39 22.26 22.04
C LYS A 132 -1.09 21.59 22.51
N GLN A 133 -1.11 21.02 23.72
CA GLN A 133 0.01 20.24 24.26
C GLN A 133 0.34 19.04 23.38
N TYR A 134 -0.67 18.30 22.90
CA TYR A 134 -0.45 17.18 22.00
C TYR A 134 0.30 17.57 20.72
N ILE A 135 -0.03 18.72 20.11
CA ILE A 135 0.70 19.20 18.92
C ILE A 135 2.13 19.62 19.29
N GLU A 136 2.30 20.31 20.41
CA GLU A 136 3.60 20.82 20.85
C GLU A 136 4.56 19.72 21.33
N GLU A 137 4.04 18.59 21.81
CA GLU A 137 4.85 17.47 22.32
C GLU A 137 5.02 16.37 21.27
N VAL A 138 3.93 15.90 20.66
CA VAL A 138 3.96 14.75 19.73
C VAL A 138 4.31 15.17 18.32
N CYS A 139 3.97 16.40 17.91
CA CYS A 139 4.18 16.89 16.55
C CYS A 139 5.33 17.92 16.42
N LYS A 140 6.15 18.11 17.46
CA LYS A 140 7.20 19.14 17.50
C LYS A 140 8.23 19.03 16.38
N ASN A 141 8.77 17.81 16.20
CA ASN A 141 9.94 17.55 15.36
C ASN A 141 9.61 16.65 14.16
N VAL A 142 8.35 16.66 13.71
CA VAL A 142 7.93 15.90 12.52
C VAL A 142 7.72 16.84 11.34
N SER A 143 7.80 16.30 10.11
CA SER A 143 7.45 17.09 8.91
C SER A 143 6.02 17.60 8.97
N GLU A 144 5.73 18.74 8.34
CA GLU A 144 4.38 19.30 8.31
C GLU A 144 3.40 18.33 7.64
N SER A 145 3.86 17.56 6.65
CA SER A 145 3.07 16.47 6.05
C SER A 145 2.71 15.37 7.05
N SER A 146 3.66 14.96 7.90
CA SER A 146 3.43 13.96 8.94
C SER A 146 2.51 14.49 10.04
N LYS A 147 2.71 15.74 10.47
CA LYS A 147 1.83 16.44 11.43
C LYS A 147 0.40 16.54 10.90
N SER A 148 0.23 16.96 9.64
CA SER A 148 -1.07 17.02 8.96
C SER A 148 -1.77 15.67 8.93
N PHE A 149 -1.04 14.60 8.60
CA PHE A 149 -1.57 13.24 8.64
C PHE A 149 -2.00 12.84 10.06
N GLN A 150 -1.14 13.06 11.06
CA GLN A 150 -1.41 12.77 12.47
C GLN A 150 -2.67 13.50 12.96
N ILE A 151 -2.80 14.80 12.68
CA ILE A 151 -3.95 15.64 12.98
C ILE A 151 -5.22 15.07 12.36
N LYS A 152 -5.20 14.74 11.06
CA LYS A 152 -6.36 14.21 10.34
C LYS A 152 -6.83 12.87 10.89
N VAL A 153 -5.91 12.01 11.33
CA VAL A 153 -6.25 10.73 11.97
C VAL A 153 -6.96 10.97 13.32
N VAL A 154 -6.40 11.83 14.18
CA VAL A 154 -7.01 12.16 15.48
C VAL A 154 -8.38 12.81 15.29
N VAL A 155 -8.53 13.76 14.36
CA VAL A 155 -9.84 14.36 14.03
C VAL A 155 -10.86 13.30 13.62
N ALA A 156 -10.47 12.39 12.71
CA ALA A 156 -11.38 11.34 12.25
C ALA A 156 -11.79 10.40 13.39
N PHE A 157 -10.86 10.11 14.30
CA PHE A 157 -11.13 9.31 15.49
C PHE A 157 -12.07 10.03 16.48
N LEU A 158 -11.84 11.31 16.78
CA LEU A 158 -12.71 12.09 17.67
C LEU A 158 -14.15 12.19 17.11
N LYS A 159 -14.29 12.39 15.80
CA LYS A 159 -15.61 12.36 15.13
C LYS A 159 -16.32 11.01 15.30
N LYS A 160 -15.56 9.90 15.36
CA LYS A 160 -16.12 8.57 15.61
C LYS A 160 -16.68 8.47 17.04
N ILE A 161 -16.00 9.06 18.02
CA ILE A 161 -16.50 9.14 19.39
C ILE A 161 -17.79 9.96 19.44
N GLU A 162 -17.82 11.18 18.87
CA GLU A 162 -19.03 12.04 18.80
C GLU A 162 -20.23 11.33 18.15
N PHE A 163 -19.96 10.54 17.10
CA PHE A 163 -21.01 9.79 16.40
C PHE A 163 -21.72 8.78 17.32
N TYR A 164 -20.98 8.14 18.23
CA TYR A 164 -21.51 7.11 19.12
C TYR A 164 -21.90 7.61 20.51
N ASP A 165 -21.25 8.65 21.02
CA ASP A 165 -21.65 9.38 22.22
C ASP A 165 -22.04 10.82 21.85
N ARG A 166 -23.35 11.05 21.72
CA ARG A 166 -23.91 12.37 21.39
C ARG A 166 -23.76 13.39 22.52
N LYS A 167 -23.29 12.99 23.70
CA LYS A 167 -23.07 13.90 24.84
C LYS A 167 -21.77 14.69 24.73
N VAL A 168 -20.85 14.28 23.86
CA VAL A 168 -19.58 14.98 23.63
C VAL A 168 -19.60 15.77 22.33
N ASN A 169 -18.87 16.89 22.33
CA ASN A 169 -18.74 17.76 21.17
C ASN A 169 -17.33 18.36 21.10
N PHE A 170 -16.56 17.86 20.16
CA PHE A 170 -15.20 18.25 19.80
C PHE A 170 -15.16 19.16 18.55
N LYS A 171 -16.28 19.77 18.14
CA LYS A 171 -16.36 20.66 16.96
C LYS A 171 -15.32 21.75 16.94
N TYR A 172 -15.14 22.42 18.08
CA TYR A 172 -14.14 23.46 18.22
C TYR A 172 -12.71 22.91 18.15
N ILE A 173 -12.49 21.70 18.66
CA ILE A 173 -11.18 21.04 18.63
C ILE A 173 -10.81 20.69 17.19
N TYR A 174 -11.69 20.06 16.40
CA TYR A 174 -11.32 19.71 15.02
C TYR A 174 -11.15 20.95 14.12
N LYS A 175 -11.92 22.02 14.33
CA LYS A 175 -11.75 23.27 13.57
C LYS A 175 -10.35 23.84 13.79
N PHE A 176 -9.91 23.85 15.04
CA PHE A 176 -8.58 24.31 15.42
C PHE A 176 -7.46 23.38 14.93
N LEU A 177 -7.60 22.07 15.13
CA LEU A 177 -6.72 21.00 14.60
C LEU A 177 -6.44 21.21 13.11
N LEU A 178 -7.49 21.38 12.32
CA LEU A 178 -7.38 21.57 10.88
C LEU A 178 -6.77 22.92 10.50
N SER A 179 -7.06 23.99 11.26
CA SER A 179 -6.44 25.30 11.05
C SER A 179 -4.93 25.35 11.33
N THR A 180 -4.42 24.40 12.12
CA THR A 180 -3.00 24.30 12.46
C THR A 180 -2.16 23.71 11.31
N ILE A 181 -2.82 23.16 10.29
CA ILE A 181 -2.15 22.56 9.13
C ILE A 181 -1.72 23.65 8.15
N ASN A 182 -0.41 23.80 7.93
CA ASN A 182 0.11 24.73 6.95
C ASN A 182 0.29 24.07 5.57
N GLN A 183 -0.70 24.21 4.69
CA GLN A 183 -0.67 23.62 3.34
C GLN A 183 0.50 24.13 2.48
N GLN A 184 0.86 25.41 2.60
CA GLN A 184 1.97 26.00 1.85
C GLN A 184 3.31 25.37 2.27
N ARG A 185 3.51 25.17 3.58
CA ARG A 185 4.69 24.50 4.12
C ARG A 185 4.75 23.04 3.71
N ILE A 186 3.60 22.33 3.67
CA ILE A 186 3.54 20.96 3.13
C ILE A 186 4.01 20.94 1.68
N GLN A 187 3.50 21.85 0.84
CA GLN A 187 3.89 21.89 -0.56
C GLN A 187 5.39 22.22 -0.71
N ALA A 188 5.90 23.20 0.02
CA ALA A 188 7.32 23.53 0.03
C ALA A 188 8.20 22.36 0.48
N GLU A 189 7.78 21.61 1.51
CA GLU A 189 8.48 20.39 1.94
C GLU A 189 8.46 19.29 0.87
N ILE A 190 7.35 19.12 0.16
CA ILE A 190 7.24 18.14 -0.93
C ILE A 190 8.22 18.50 -2.05
N GLU A 191 8.26 19.76 -2.44
CA GLU A 191 9.17 20.27 -3.47
C GLU A 191 10.64 20.10 -3.06
N ASN A 192 10.98 20.48 -1.83
CA ASN A 192 12.36 20.37 -1.29
C ASN A 192 12.82 18.94 -1.05
N ARG A 193 11.89 17.97 -0.93
CA ARG A 193 12.20 16.55 -0.69
C ARG A 193 12.06 15.70 -1.94
N LYS A 194 11.92 16.29 -3.12
CA LYS A 194 11.98 15.54 -4.38
C LYS A 194 13.34 14.84 -4.46
N THR A 195 13.33 13.54 -4.73
CA THR A 195 14.55 12.80 -5.00
C THR A 195 15.25 13.44 -6.19
N THR A 196 16.50 13.83 -6.01
CA THR A 196 17.33 14.37 -7.10
C THR A 196 17.46 13.32 -8.20
N LEU A 197 17.37 13.75 -9.46
CA LEU A 197 17.64 12.88 -10.59
C LEU A 197 19.08 12.37 -10.51
N ILE A 198 19.28 11.13 -10.93
CA ILE A 198 20.64 10.59 -11.11
C ILE A 198 21.28 11.38 -12.26
N PRO A 199 22.49 11.95 -12.08
CA PRO A 199 23.23 12.59 -13.17
C PRO A 199 23.36 11.66 -14.38
N GLU A 200 23.23 12.22 -15.58
CA GLU A 200 23.14 11.44 -16.82
C GLU A 200 24.40 10.60 -17.08
N ASP A 201 25.57 11.15 -16.79
CA ASP A 201 26.86 10.47 -16.87
C ASP A 201 26.91 9.24 -15.94
N ILE A 202 26.46 9.41 -14.69
CA ILE A 202 26.38 8.32 -13.72
C ILE A 202 25.36 7.26 -14.16
N LEU A 203 24.19 7.69 -14.63
CA LEU A 203 23.15 6.78 -15.13
C LEU A 203 23.67 5.96 -16.32
N ASN A 204 24.36 6.59 -17.26
CA ASN A 204 24.95 5.92 -18.42
C ASN A 204 26.01 4.90 -18.00
N CYS A 205 26.85 5.22 -17.01
CA CYS A 205 27.80 4.26 -16.44
C CYS A 205 27.10 3.05 -15.80
N ILE A 206 26.00 3.28 -15.06
CA ILE A 206 25.20 2.21 -14.45
C ILE A 206 24.60 1.30 -15.53
N ILE A 207 23.99 1.89 -16.56
CA ILE A 207 23.38 1.13 -17.65
C ILE A 207 24.44 0.34 -18.41
N LYS A 208 25.59 0.95 -18.70
CA LYS A 208 26.70 0.26 -19.37
C LYS A 208 27.20 -0.94 -18.56
N ALA A 209 27.48 -0.75 -17.27
CA ALA A 209 27.92 -1.84 -16.41
C ALA A 209 26.88 -2.97 -16.31
N ALA A 210 25.59 -2.62 -16.28
CA ALA A 210 24.53 -3.60 -16.31
C ALA A 210 24.48 -4.37 -17.66
N LEU A 211 24.64 -3.69 -18.79
CA LEU A 211 24.70 -4.34 -20.10
C LEU A 211 25.92 -5.26 -20.23
N ASP A 212 27.09 -4.83 -19.78
CA ASP A 212 28.30 -5.64 -19.77
C ASP A 212 28.09 -6.92 -18.93
N SER A 213 27.42 -6.81 -17.77
CA SER A 213 27.06 -7.95 -16.91
C SER A 213 26.01 -8.89 -17.53
N ILE A 214 25.07 -8.36 -18.34
CA ILE A 214 24.10 -9.17 -19.11
C ILE A 214 24.80 -9.96 -20.22
N LEU A 215 25.84 -9.39 -20.83
CA LEU A 215 26.57 -10.00 -21.93
C LEU A 215 27.69 -10.95 -21.47
N ASP A 216 28.13 -10.86 -20.21
CA ASP A 216 29.14 -11.76 -19.65
C ASP A 216 28.54 -13.13 -19.30
N ASP A 217 28.96 -14.17 -20.02
CA ASP A 217 28.54 -15.55 -19.78
C ASP A 217 29.07 -16.14 -18.47
N ASN A 218 30.12 -15.56 -17.89
CA ASN A 218 30.69 -15.99 -16.60
C ASN A 218 30.03 -15.32 -15.40
N GLN A 219 29.14 -14.34 -15.62
CA GLN A 219 28.44 -13.65 -14.55
C GLN A 219 27.52 -14.60 -13.78
N ASP A 220 27.50 -14.48 -12.46
CA ASP A 220 26.56 -15.23 -11.62
C ASP A 220 25.10 -14.87 -11.92
N LYS A 221 24.20 -15.84 -11.73
CA LYS A 221 22.79 -15.69 -12.09
C LYS A 221 22.07 -14.57 -11.33
N ILE A 222 22.46 -14.26 -10.09
CA ILE A 222 21.77 -13.25 -9.29
C ILE A 222 22.13 -11.86 -9.80
N SER A 223 23.42 -11.60 -10.00
CA SER A 223 23.88 -10.32 -10.57
C SER A 223 23.37 -10.11 -11.98
N LYS A 224 23.37 -11.16 -12.83
CA LYS A 224 22.84 -11.08 -14.19
C LYS A 224 21.34 -10.76 -14.23
N ARG A 225 20.55 -11.32 -13.30
CA ARG A 225 19.13 -10.95 -13.11
C ARG A 225 18.99 -9.50 -12.67
N ALA A 226 19.76 -9.06 -11.67
CA ALA A 226 19.73 -7.68 -11.18
C ALA A 226 20.10 -6.68 -12.29
N ALA A 227 21.10 -7.00 -13.11
CA ALA A 227 21.51 -6.20 -14.26
C ALA A 227 20.36 -6.05 -15.28
N CYS A 228 19.66 -7.13 -15.62
CA CYS A 228 18.49 -7.05 -16.48
C CYS A 228 17.39 -6.16 -15.90
N MET A 229 17.11 -6.29 -14.59
CA MET A 229 16.12 -5.46 -13.89
C MET A 229 16.50 -3.96 -13.91
N ILE A 230 17.78 -3.64 -13.73
CA ILE A 230 18.30 -2.26 -13.79
C ILE A 230 18.06 -1.66 -15.19
N VAL A 231 18.44 -2.40 -16.24
CA VAL A 231 18.24 -1.94 -17.62
C VAL A 231 16.75 -1.72 -17.89
N LEU A 232 15.88 -2.67 -17.54
CA LEU A 232 14.43 -2.52 -17.72
C LEU A 232 13.87 -1.29 -17.01
N LEU A 233 14.19 -1.08 -15.73
CA LEU A 233 13.73 0.09 -14.97
C LEU A 233 14.21 1.40 -15.61
N SER A 234 15.48 1.47 -16.02
CA SER A 234 16.07 2.67 -16.61
C SER A 234 15.43 3.05 -17.96
N GLN A 235 15.09 2.05 -18.78
CA GLN A 235 14.63 2.27 -20.15
C GLN A 235 13.10 2.42 -20.26
N THR A 236 12.34 1.86 -19.31
CA THR A 236 10.87 1.84 -19.39
C THR A 236 10.20 2.81 -18.43
N GLY A 237 10.90 3.27 -17.39
CA GLY A 237 10.35 4.12 -16.34
C GLY A 237 9.27 3.43 -15.48
N MET A 238 9.13 2.10 -15.56
CA MET A 238 8.20 1.35 -14.73
C MET A 238 8.62 1.39 -13.25
N ARG A 239 7.65 1.18 -12.35
CA ARG A 239 7.95 1.06 -10.91
C ARG A 239 8.53 -0.31 -10.61
N VAL A 240 9.37 -0.38 -9.58
CA VAL A 240 9.91 -1.66 -9.08
C VAL A 240 8.78 -2.66 -8.73
N GLY A 241 7.65 -2.20 -8.21
CA GLY A 241 6.50 -3.07 -7.93
C GLY A 241 5.79 -3.57 -9.19
N GLU A 242 5.82 -2.82 -10.29
CA GLU A 242 5.28 -3.23 -11.60
C GLU A 242 6.23 -4.24 -12.26
N LEU A 243 7.54 -4.03 -12.16
CA LEU A 243 8.56 -4.96 -12.63
C LEU A 243 8.43 -6.34 -11.96
N ARG A 244 8.14 -6.40 -10.66
CA ARG A 244 7.92 -7.66 -9.93
C ARG A 244 6.71 -8.46 -10.43
N LEU A 245 5.76 -7.79 -11.08
CA LEU A 245 4.57 -8.42 -11.65
C LEU A 245 4.72 -8.70 -13.15
N LEU A 246 5.94 -8.55 -13.69
CA LEU A 246 6.17 -8.71 -15.11
C LEU A 246 6.10 -10.19 -15.50
N GLU A 247 5.28 -10.48 -16.49
CA GLU A 247 5.07 -11.83 -17.00
C GLU A 247 5.92 -12.11 -18.25
N ALA A 248 6.17 -13.39 -18.48
CA ALA A 248 6.81 -13.85 -19.71
C ALA A 248 5.87 -13.72 -20.92
N ASN A 249 6.45 -13.61 -22.12
CA ASN A 249 5.72 -13.55 -23.40
C ASN A 249 4.76 -12.36 -23.55
N GLN A 250 5.09 -11.22 -22.95
CA GLN A 250 4.28 -9.99 -23.00
C GLN A 250 4.81 -8.97 -24.03
N ILE A 251 5.62 -9.41 -25.00
CA ILE A 251 6.10 -8.56 -26.09
C ILE A 251 5.10 -8.59 -27.24
N GLU A 252 4.72 -7.40 -27.73
CA GLU A 252 4.00 -7.20 -28.97
C GLU A 252 4.88 -6.47 -29.98
N GLU A 253 4.95 -6.98 -31.22
CA GLU A 253 5.60 -6.26 -32.31
C GLU A 253 4.58 -5.49 -33.13
N VAL A 254 4.88 -4.22 -33.40
CA VAL A 254 4.08 -3.36 -34.26
C VAL A 254 4.95 -2.90 -35.43
N ASN A 255 4.48 -3.14 -36.64
CA ASN A 255 5.10 -2.61 -37.84
C ASN A 255 4.82 -1.11 -37.96
N ILE A 256 5.86 -0.32 -38.18
CA ILE A 256 5.79 1.12 -38.44
C ILE A 256 6.37 1.42 -39.82
N PHE A 257 6.17 2.65 -40.32
CA PHE A 257 6.62 3.09 -41.64
C PHE A 257 6.25 2.12 -42.78
N ASN A 258 4.96 1.75 -42.87
CA ASN A 258 4.42 0.86 -43.91
C ASN A 258 5.07 -0.54 -43.97
N GLY A 259 5.61 -1.03 -42.85
CA GLY A 259 6.17 -2.38 -42.77
C GLY A 259 7.70 -2.46 -42.82
N ASN A 260 8.39 -1.32 -42.94
CA ASN A 260 9.84 -1.28 -43.06
C ASN A 260 10.57 -1.40 -41.71
N GLU A 261 9.89 -1.07 -40.61
CA GLU A 261 10.48 -1.13 -39.27
C GLU A 261 9.53 -1.79 -38.27
N LYS A 262 10.11 -2.44 -37.26
CA LYS A 262 9.39 -3.08 -36.17
C LYS A 262 9.73 -2.41 -34.85
N VAL A 263 8.70 -2.08 -34.08
CA VAL A 263 8.84 -1.63 -32.69
C VAL A 263 8.24 -2.67 -31.77
N SER A 264 9.03 -3.09 -30.78
CA SER A 264 8.58 -3.98 -29.71
C SER A 264 7.94 -3.16 -28.59
N TYR A 265 6.75 -3.56 -28.17
CA TYR A 265 6.05 -3.03 -27.00
C TYR A 265 6.00 -4.10 -25.93
N LEU A 266 6.24 -3.72 -24.68
CA LEU A 266 6.05 -4.56 -23.52
C LEU A 266 4.71 -4.26 -22.88
N LYS A 267 3.83 -5.26 -22.79
CA LYS A 267 2.61 -5.20 -21.99
C LYS A 267 2.92 -5.51 -20.53
N PHE A 268 2.37 -4.72 -19.62
CA PHE A 268 2.53 -4.96 -18.18
C PHE A 268 1.37 -4.36 -17.38
N ILE A 269 1.27 -4.79 -16.13
CA ILE A 269 0.26 -4.31 -15.19
C ILE A 269 0.75 -3.04 -14.49
N THR A 270 -0.09 -2.01 -14.48
CA THR A 270 0.10 -0.80 -13.67
C THR A 270 -1.02 -0.66 -12.64
N TYR A 271 -0.70 -0.06 -11.50
CA TYR A 271 -1.63 0.21 -10.41
C TYR A 271 -1.64 1.70 -10.01
N LYS A 272 -0.92 2.55 -10.75
CA LYS A 272 -0.99 4.00 -10.57
C LYS A 272 -2.03 4.56 -11.53
N THR A 273 -2.73 5.60 -11.10
CA THR A 273 -3.68 6.39 -11.93
C THR A 273 -4.90 5.63 -12.43
N ILE A 274 -5.37 4.62 -11.70
CA ILE A 274 -6.63 3.93 -12.00
C ILE A 274 -7.63 4.23 -10.90
N THR A 275 -8.82 4.69 -11.30
CA THR A 275 -9.94 4.99 -10.41
C THR A 275 -10.98 3.88 -10.54
N GLY A 276 -11.27 3.17 -9.45
CA GLY A 276 -12.34 2.17 -9.40
C GLY A 276 -11.90 0.73 -9.67
N GLU A 277 -10.73 0.51 -10.30
CA GLU A 277 -10.13 -0.81 -10.48
C GLU A 277 -8.79 -0.91 -9.73
N SER A 278 -8.41 -2.13 -9.34
CA SER A 278 -7.20 -2.41 -8.57
C SER A 278 -5.91 -2.40 -9.42
N TYR A 279 -6.02 -2.62 -10.73
CA TYR A 279 -4.94 -2.55 -11.71
C TYR A 279 -5.46 -2.36 -13.15
N ALA A 280 -4.58 -2.01 -14.08
CA ALA A 280 -4.88 -1.95 -15.51
C ALA A 280 -3.68 -2.44 -16.32
N TRP A 281 -3.96 -3.06 -17.47
CA TRP A 281 -2.94 -3.38 -18.46
C TRP A 281 -2.53 -2.12 -19.22
N THR A 282 -1.23 -1.92 -19.36
CA THR A 282 -0.65 -0.85 -20.17
C THR A 282 0.49 -1.40 -21.02
N LYS A 283 1.06 -0.55 -21.88
CA LYS A 283 2.21 -0.91 -22.70
C LYS A 283 3.21 0.22 -22.79
N THR A 284 4.49 -0.14 -22.91
CA THR A 284 5.59 0.79 -23.16
C THR A 284 6.44 0.28 -24.32
N PHE A 285 7.08 1.16 -25.08
CA PHE A 285 8.00 0.72 -26.13
C PHE A 285 9.30 0.21 -25.50
N LEU A 286 9.94 -0.76 -26.15
CA LEU A 286 11.23 -1.30 -25.73
C LEU A 286 12.33 -0.80 -26.66
N THR A 287 13.40 -0.27 -26.08
CA THR A 287 14.68 -0.09 -26.78
C THR A 287 15.34 -1.46 -26.98
N GLN A 288 16.34 -1.54 -27.86
CA GLN A 288 17.08 -2.79 -28.09
C GLN A 288 17.71 -3.33 -26.79
N HIS A 289 18.25 -2.44 -25.95
CA HIS A 289 18.78 -2.79 -24.63
C HIS A 289 17.71 -3.35 -23.68
N ALA A 290 16.52 -2.72 -23.65
CA ALA A 290 15.42 -3.20 -22.83
C ALA A 290 14.88 -4.55 -23.32
N LEU A 291 14.81 -4.74 -24.64
CA LEU A 291 14.40 -5.99 -25.26
C LEU A 291 15.39 -7.13 -24.94
N LEU A 292 16.69 -6.86 -25.04
CA LEU A 292 17.74 -7.80 -24.62
C LEU A 292 17.54 -8.20 -23.15
N ALA A 293 17.45 -7.23 -22.25
CA ALA A 293 17.28 -7.48 -20.81
C ALA A 293 16.01 -8.30 -20.50
N TYR A 294 14.89 -7.99 -21.15
CA TYR A 294 13.64 -8.75 -20.99
C TYR A 294 13.82 -10.20 -21.44
N ASN A 295 14.32 -10.42 -22.65
CA ASN A 295 14.49 -11.77 -23.20
C ASN A 295 15.46 -12.60 -22.37
N THR A 296 16.55 -12.00 -21.88
CA THR A 296 17.48 -12.66 -20.97
C THR A 296 16.78 -13.08 -19.68
N LEU A 297 15.97 -12.22 -19.04
CA LEU A 297 15.18 -12.60 -17.86
C LEU A 297 14.20 -13.72 -18.14
N VAL A 298 13.51 -13.66 -19.29
CA VAL A 298 12.56 -14.70 -19.72
C VAL A 298 13.27 -16.05 -19.79
N GLU A 299 14.43 -16.14 -20.43
CA GLU A 299 15.16 -17.41 -20.53
C GLU A 299 15.73 -17.85 -19.18
N MET A 300 16.32 -16.93 -18.39
CA MET A 300 16.91 -17.24 -17.08
C MET A 300 15.90 -17.76 -16.05
N THR A 301 14.62 -17.45 -16.19
CA THR A 301 13.55 -17.86 -15.25
C THR A 301 12.65 -18.95 -15.83
N LYS A 302 12.95 -19.48 -17.02
CA LYS A 302 12.15 -20.50 -17.73
C LYS A 302 11.88 -21.74 -16.89
N GLU A 303 12.89 -22.28 -16.20
CA GLU A 303 12.75 -23.46 -15.35
C GLU A 303 12.01 -23.15 -14.04
N ASP A 304 12.21 -21.97 -13.46
CA ASP A 304 11.49 -21.52 -12.26
C ASP A 304 9.99 -21.38 -12.55
N ARG A 305 9.64 -20.86 -13.73
CA ARG A 305 8.25 -20.66 -14.17
C ARG A 305 7.50 -21.96 -14.40
N LYS A 306 8.14 -23.00 -14.93
CA LYS A 306 7.52 -24.33 -15.08
C LYS A 306 6.99 -24.91 -13.77
N ARG A 307 7.56 -24.49 -12.63
CA ARG A 307 7.28 -25.06 -11.32
C ARG A 307 6.27 -24.26 -10.51
N LYS A 308 6.15 -22.93 -10.69
CA LYS A 308 5.47 -22.08 -9.70
C LYS A 308 4.74 -20.83 -10.21
N THR A 309 5.16 -20.14 -11.27
CA THR A 309 4.59 -18.81 -11.65
C THR A 309 4.78 -18.47 -13.14
N HIS A 310 4.03 -17.49 -13.67
CA HIS A 310 4.29 -16.89 -15.00
C HIS A 310 5.23 -15.66 -14.95
N LEU A 311 5.68 -15.28 -13.75
CA LEU A 311 6.47 -14.06 -13.49
C LEU A 311 7.95 -14.26 -13.82
N ILE A 312 8.62 -13.18 -14.22
CA ILE A 312 10.04 -13.21 -14.65
C ILE A 312 10.99 -12.46 -13.71
N CYS A 313 10.46 -11.86 -12.64
CA CYS A 313 11.20 -11.09 -11.64
C CYS A 313 10.89 -11.58 -10.23
#